data_AF-A0A351HMW1-F1
#
_entry.id   AF-A0A351HMW1-F1
#
_cell.length_a   1.000
_cell.length_b   1.000
_cell.length_c   1.000
_cell.angle_alpha   90.00
_cell.angle_beta   90.00
_cell.angle_gamma   90.00
#
_symmetry.space_group_name_H-M   'P 1'
#
loop_
_entity.id
_entity.type
_entity.pdbx_description
1 polymer ?
#
loop_
_entity_poly.entity_id
_entity_poly.type
_entity_poly.pdbx_seq_one_letter_code
_entity_poly.pdbx_strand_id
1 'polypeptide(L)' 'MLASLFIMKQQMDNHSDVPLLSFRDARILVILQVFGTPKDVEQRLEQMAKRHHKRKLDIDYCYSKQAQNQILLSS' A
#
# COMPACT_ATOMS: atom_id res chain seq x y z
N MET A 1 -6.59 16.14 -5.62
CA MET A 1 -7.01 14.86 -6.23
C MET A 1 -6.21 14.47 -7.47
N LEU A 2 -5.70 15.43 -8.27
CA LEU A 2 -4.88 15.11 -9.45
C LEU A 2 -3.54 14.45 -9.11
N ALA A 3 -2.85 14.90 -8.05
CA ALA A 3 -1.57 14.30 -7.64
C ALA A 3 -1.72 12.81 -7.25
N SER A 4 -2.81 12.45 -6.55
CA SER A 4 -3.10 11.05 -6.19
C SER A 4 -3.39 10.17 -7.41
N LEU A 5 -4.13 10.70 -8.40
CA LEU A 5 -4.39 10.00 -9.66
C LEU A 5 -3.12 9.84 -10.50
N PHE A 6 -2.27 10.86 -10.54
CA PHE A 6 -1.01 10.84 -11.27
C PHE A 6 -0.01 9.83 -10.66
N ILE A 7 0.12 9.81 -9.34
CA ILE A 7 0.94 8.83 -8.62
C ILE A 7 0.42 7.41 -8.85
N MET A 8 -0.90 7.21 -8.79
CA MET A 8 -1.52 5.90 -9.00
C MET A 8 -1.29 5.39 -10.43
N LYS A 9 -1.45 6.25 -11.44
CA LYS A 9 -1.18 5.93 -12.85
C LYS A 9 0.30 5.57 -13.06
N GLN A 10 1.22 6.40 -12.58
CA GLN A 10 2.67 6.15 -12.69
C GLN A 10 3.10 4.85 -12.01
N GLN A 11 2.40 4.42 -10.95
CA GLN A 11 2.67 3.17 -10.24
C GLN A 11 2.09 1.95 -10.97
N MET A 12 0.93 2.09 -11.61
CA MET A 12 0.35 1.03 -12.45
C MET A 12 1.16 0.77 -13.72
N ASP A 13 1.69 1.84 -14.33
CA ASP A 13 2.40 1.75 -15.61
C ASP A 13 3.83 1.18 -15.46
N ASN A 14 4.45 1.19 -14.27
CA ASN A 14 5.89 0.99 -14.11
C ASN A 14 6.40 -0.24 -13.33
N HIS A 15 5.63 -1.06 -12.60
CA HIS A 15 6.00 -2.46 -12.20
C HIS A 15 5.08 -3.08 -11.12
N SER A 16 5.22 -4.41 -10.98
CA SER A 16 4.60 -5.37 -10.05
C SER A 16 4.50 -4.92 -8.58
N ASP A 17 3.36 -5.26 -7.97
CA ASP A 17 2.96 -4.95 -6.59
C ASP A 17 2.64 -3.46 -6.37
N VAL A 18 1.36 -3.13 -6.49
CA VAL A 18 0.86 -1.79 -6.14
C VAL A 18 0.93 -1.65 -4.61
N PRO A 19 1.68 -0.65 -4.09
CA PRO A 19 1.80 -0.51 -2.65
C PRO A 19 0.43 -0.16 -2.05
N LEU A 20 -0.02 -0.99 -1.11
CA LEU A 20 -1.25 -0.82 -0.34
C LEU A 20 -1.07 0.32 0.68
N LEU A 21 -1.15 1.55 0.19
CA LEU A 21 -0.95 2.76 0.98
C LEU A 21 -2.28 3.30 1.49
N SER A 22 -2.29 3.81 2.72
CA SER A 22 -3.42 4.60 3.20
C SER A 22 -3.31 6.04 2.69
N PHE A 23 -4.44 6.74 2.60
CA PHE A 23 -4.44 8.16 2.25
C PHE A 23 -3.56 9.01 3.21
N ARG A 24 -3.52 8.63 4.49
CA ARG A 24 -2.63 9.25 5.49
C ARG A 24 -1.15 9.10 5.10
N ASP A 25 -0.78 7.97 4.52
CA ASP A 25 0.60 7.69 4.10
C ASP A 25 1.01 8.60 2.97
N ALA A 26 0.18 8.69 1.92
CA ALA A 26 0.39 9.62 0.81
C ALA A 26 0.47 11.08 1.28
N ARG A 27 -0.46 11.52 2.14
CA ARG A 27 -0.49 12.90 2.65
C ARG A 27 0.78 13.26 3.44
N ILE A 28 1.21 12.38 4.35
CA ILE A 28 2.42 12.62 5.15
C ILE A 28 3.64 12.64 4.24
N LEU A 29 3.71 11.75 3.25
CA LEU A 29 4.83 11.74 2.31
C LEU A 29 4.92 13.06 1.53
N VAL A 30 3.79 13.60 1.05
CA VAL A 30 3.76 14.91 0.39
C VAL A 30 4.26 16.02 1.31
N ILE A 31 3.84 16.04 2.58
CA ILE A 31 4.30 17.04 3.56
C ILE A 31 5.81 16.92 3.78
N LEU A 32 6.32 15.69 3.98
CA LEU A 32 7.75 15.46 4.21
C LEU A 32 8.59 15.76 2.97
N GLN A 33 8.06 15.55 1.76
CA GLN A 33 8.76 15.89 0.54
C GLN A 33 8.95 17.41 0.37
N VAL A 34 8.02 18.20 0.91
CA VAL A 34 8.04 19.68 0.78
C VAL A 34 8.77 20.33 1.95
N PHE A 35 8.62 19.79 3.17
CA PHE A 35 9.07 20.44 4.41
C PHE A 35 10.01 19.60 5.27
N GLY A 36 10.19 18.32 4.96
CA GLY A 36 11.00 17.39 5.74
C GLY A 36 12.44 17.28 5.26
N THR A 37 13.26 16.62 6.06
CA THR A 37 14.62 16.24 5.65
C THR A 37 14.58 14.95 4.83
N PRO A 38 15.62 14.66 4.02
CA PRO A 38 15.73 13.38 3.32
C PRO A 38 15.62 12.17 4.25
N LYS A 39 16.15 12.29 5.48
CA LYS A 39 16.06 11.25 6.51
C LYS A 39 14.63 11.00 6.99
N ASP A 40 13.81 12.06 7.12
CA ASP A 40 12.41 11.92 7.50
C ASP A 40 11.61 11.20 6.41
N VAL A 41 11.91 11.51 5.15
CA VAL A 41 11.29 10.84 3.99
C VAL A 41 11.66 9.36 3.98
N GLU A 42 12.94 9.02 4.16
CA GLU A 42 13.42 7.63 4.21
C GLU A 42 12.76 6.84 5.35
N GLN A 43 12.77 7.38 6.57
CA GLN A 43 12.12 6.76 7.71
C GLN A 43 10.62 6.54 7.46
N ARG A 44 9.96 7.48 6.77
CA ARG A 44 8.55 7.35 6.42
C ARG A 44 8.31 6.25 5.38
N LEU A 45 9.17 6.12 4.38
CA LEU A 45 9.11 5.07 3.38
C LEU A 45 9.27 3.69 4.00
N GLU A 46 10.20 3.50 4.94
CA GLU A 46 10.36 2.24 5.68
C GLU A 46 9.09 1.85 6.45
N GLN A 47 8.49 2.82 7.16
CA GLN A 47 7.22 2.60 7.88
C GLN A 47 6.07 2.26 6.93
N MET A 48 6.06 2.83 5.73
CA MET A 48 5.08 2.53 4.70
C MET A 48 5.27 1.11 4.15
N ALA A 49 6.50 0.69 3.88
CA ALA A 49 6.83 -0.66 3.43
C ALA A 49 6.39 -1.73 4.44
N LYS A 50 6.72 -1.55 5.73
CA LYS A 50 6.28 -2.46 6.81
C LYS A 50 4.76 -2.62 6.86
N ARG A 51 4.02 -1.53 6.71
CA ARG A 51 2.55 -1.55 6.72
C ARG A 51 1.95 -2.13 5.45
N HIS A 52 2.56 -1.86 4.29
CA HIS A 52 2.15 -2.49 3.05
C HIS A 52 2.28 -4.01 3.15
N HIS A 53 3.43 -4.51 3.61
CA HIS A 53 3.67 -5.93 3.76
C HIS A 53 2.64 -6.59 4.71
N LYS A 54 2.40 -5.98 5.87
CA LYS A 54 1.39 -6.47 6.81
C LYS A 54 -0.01 -6.52 6.20
N ARG A 55 -0.43 -5.45 5.50
CA ARG A 55 -1.73 -5.42 4.82
C ARG A 55 -1.85 -6.50 3.75
N LYS A 56 -0.78 -6.76 3.00
CA LYS A 56 -0.74 -7.81 1.99
C LYS A 56 -0.96 -9.18 2.63
N LEU A 57 -0.23 -9.50 3.70
CA LEU A 57 -0.42 -10.74 4.45
C LEU A 57 -1.84 -10.89 5.01
N ASP A 58 -2.41 -9.83 5.59
CA ASP A 58 -3.77 -9.85 6.13
C ASP A 58 -4.81 -10.09 5.02
N ILE A 59 -4.61 -9.49 3.84
CA ILE A 59 -5.48 -9.68 2.65
C ILE A 59 -5.36 -11.10 2.11
N ASP A 60 -4.14 -11.60 1.92
CA ASP A 60 -3.87 -12.94 1.42
C ASP A 60 -4.48 -14.01 2.36
N TYR A 61 -4.35 -13.79 3.68
CA TYR A 61 -4.99 -14.64 4.68
C TYR A 61 -6.52 -14.61 4.57
N CYS A 62 -7.14 -13.43 4.45
CA CYS A 62 -8.59 -13.31 4.27
C CYS A 62 -9.09 -14.06 3.03
N TYR A 63 -8.41 -13.89 1.89
CA TYR A 63 -8.81 -14.54 0.64
C TYR A 63 -8.60 -16.06 0.66
N SER A 64 -7.49 -16.54 1.24
CA SER A 64 -7.27 -17.99 1.38
C SER A 64 -8.35 -18.66 2.24
N LYS A 65 -8.76 -18.02 3.33
CA LYS A 65 -9.87 -18.49 4.18
C LYS A 65 -11.22 -18.47 3.45
N GLN A 66 -11.49 -17.42 2.66
CA GLN A 66 -12.72 -17.35 1.86
C GLN A 66 -12.78 -18.45 0.81
N ALA A 67 -11.68 -18.73 0.12
CA ALA A 67 -11.58 -19.81 -0.87
C ALA A 67 -11.84 -21.19 -0.23
N GLN A 68 -11.26 -21.47 0.94
CA GLN A 68 -11.50 -22.70 1.69
C GLN A 68 -12.97 -22.86 2.09
N ASN A 69 -13.61 -21.79 2.57
CA ASN A 69 -15.02 -21.81 2.93
C ASN A 69 -15.94 -22.03 1.73
N GLN A 70 -15.61 -21.47 0.56
CA GLN A 70 -16.37 -21.73 -0.67
C GLN A 70 -16.28 -23.20 -1.12
N ILE A 71 -15.10 -23.83 -0.98
CA ILE A 71 -14.93 -25.26 -1.27
C ILE A 71 -15.77 -26.10 -0.30
N LEU A 72 -15.75 -25.79 1.00
CA LEU A 72 -16.52 -26.50 2.02
C LEU A 72 -18.04 -26.38 1.84
N LEU A 73 -18.53 -25.24 1.33
CA LEU A 73 -19.97 -25.01 1.08
C LEU A 73 -20.46 -25.60 -0.25
N SER A 74 -19.56 -26.03 -1.12
CA SER A 74 -19.87 -26.65 -2.42
C SER A 74 -19.62 -28.16 -2.46
N SER A 75 -19.24 -28.75 -1.31
CA SER A 75 -19.05 -30.19 -1.08
C SER A 75 -20.23 -30.76 -0.30
#